data_AF-A0A370AKS9-F1
#
_entry.id   AF-A0A370AKS9-F1
#
_cell.length_a   1.000
_cell.length_b   1.000
_cell.length_c   1.000
_cell.angle_alpha   90.00
_cell.angle_beta   90.00
_cell.angle_gamma   90.00
#
_symmetry.space_group_name_H-M   'P 1'
#
loop_
_entity.id
_entity.type
_entity.pdbx_description
1 polymer ?
#
loop_
_entity_poly.entity_id
_entity_poly.type
_entity_poly.pdbx_seq_one_letter_code
_entity_poly.pdbx_strand_id
1 'polypeptide(L)'
;MGRPGMNEICYICGKPCSKEENNYHRACSKKMFGTPVPPSIPFSINDLKKLATQFISQKTSMTGVQKKLSLSINRESKENKLTFVGLWGDYILKPQVEHYRQLPENEFLTMCLADLYQIRTVPHALLPLASGELAYITKRIDRSNSNKVHMEDMAQLLQKMTEDKYRASVEQIGKIILKHCENRVLDALHFYELVS
;
A
#
# COMPACT_ATOMS: atom_id res chain seq x y z
N MET A 1 -6.05 21.12 -25.95
CA MET A 1 -6.12 22.28 -25.03
C MET A 1 -5.63 21.84 -23.67
N GLY A 2 -4.42 22.25 -23.27
CA GLY A 2 -3.82 21.90 -21.97
C GLY A 2 -4.48 22.70 -20.85
N ARG A 3 -4.84 22.06 -19.73
CA ARG A 3 -5.40 22.75 -18.56
C ARG A 3 -4.34 23.73 -18.00
N PRO A 4 -4.67 25.01 -17.79
CA PRO A 4 -3.73 25.97 -17.20
C PRO A 4 -3.56 25.70 -15.71
N GLY A 5 -2.31 25.71 -15.22
CA GLY A 5 -1.97 26.09 -13.85
C GLY A 5 -2.25 25.10 -12.71
N MET A 6 -2.31 23.79 -12.94
CA MET A 6 -2.25 22.83 -11.82
C MET A 6 -0.78 22.63 -11.42
N ASN A 7 -0.41 23.05 -10.22
CA ASN A 7 0.82 22.55 -9.60
C ASN A 7 0.73 21.03 -9.58
N GLU A 8 1.79 20.37 -10.04
CA GLU A 8 1.90 18.92 -9.89
C GLU A 8 1.88 18.58 -8.41
N ILE A 9 1.21 17.51 -8.01
CA ILE A 9 1.25 17.03 -6.62
C ILE A 9 2.35 15.99 -6.48
N CYS A 10 2.90 15.88 -5.27
CA CYS A 10 3.81 14.81 -4.94
C CYS A 10 3.03 13.50 -4.74
N TYR A 11 3.35 12.47 -5.52
CA TYR A 11 2.79 11.12 -5.46
C TYR A 11 3.20 10.30 -4.24
N ILE A 12 3.64 10.96 -3.16
CA ILE A 12 3.95 10.33 -1.87
C ILE A 12 3.23 11.07 -0.74
N CYS A 13 3.32 12.40 -0.69
CA CYS A 13 2.75 13.19 0.41
C CYS A 13 1.51 14.02 0.03
N GLY A 14 1.10 14.03 -1.24
CA GLY A 14 -0.06 14.76 -1.73
C GLY A 14 0.11 16.29 -1.78
N LYS A 15 1.24 16.84 -1.32
CA LYS A 15 1.53 18.29 -1.33
C LYS A 15 1.94 18.78 -2.72
N PRO A 16 1.76 20.08 -3.04
CA PRO A 16 2.27 20.67 -4.27
C PRO A 16 3.76 20.40 -4.47
N CYS A 17 4.16 20.21 -5.72
CA CYS A 17 5.47 19.80 -6.20
C CYS A 17 5.85 20.70 -7.38
N SER A 18 7.12 21.04 -7.52
CA SER A 18 7.57 21.79 -8.70
C SER A 18 7.60 20.88 -9.94
N LYS A 19 7.57 21.47 -11.15
CA LYS A 19 7.69 20.69 -12.40
C LYS A 19 9.04 19.95 -12.50
N GLU A 20 10.10 20.50 -11.92
CA GLU A 20 11.44 19.91 -11.93
C GLU A 20 11.50 18.64 -11.07
N GLU A 21 10.63 18.54 -10.07
CA GLU A 21 10.52 17.41 -9.16
C GLU A 21 9.69 16.25 -9.73
N ASN A 22 9.03 16.42 -10.88
CA ASN A 22 8.29 15.38 -11.62
C ASN A 22 7.36 14.54 -10.71
N ASN A 23 6.49 15.20 -9.93
CA ASN A 23 5.61 14.57 -8.95
C ASN A 23 6.29 13.87 -7.74
N TYR A 24 7.59 14.08 -7.46
CA TYR A 24 8.24 13.50 -6.28
C TYR A 24 9.24 14.45 -5.61
N HIS A 25 8.91 14.91 -4.40
CA HIS A 25 9.92 15.52 -3.53
C HIS A 25 11.06 14.54 -3.25
N ARG A 26 12.31 14.98 -3.39
CA ARG A 26 13.50 14.15 -3.13
C ARG A 26 13.51 13.56 -1.72
N ALA A 27 13.05 14.33 -0.73
CA ALA A 27 12.96 13.89 0.66
C ALA A 27 11.87 12.80 0.86
N CYS A 28 10.71 12.96 0.22
CA CYS A 28 9.63 11.97 0.28
C CYS A 28 10.08 10.65 -0.35
N SER A 29 10.74 10.71 -1.51
CA SER A 29 11.28 9.53 -2.17
C SER A 29 12.33 8.83 -1.30
N LYS A 30 13.25 9.58 -0.69
CA LYS A 30 14.26 9.00 0.21
C LYS A 30 13.63 8.31 1.42
N LYS A 31 12.57 8.87 1.99
CA LYS A 31 11.82 8.26 3.10
C LYS A 31 11.10 6.98 2.68
N MET A 32 10.44 6.98 1.52
CA MET A 32 9.65 5.86 1.03
C MET A 32 10.52 4.71 0.51
N PHE A 33 11.49 5.03 -0.36
CA PHE A 33 12.26 4.06 -1.15
C PHE A 33 13.74 3.96 -0.75
N GLY A 34 14.25 4.89 0.05
CA GLY A 34 15.68 4.96 0.43
C GLY A 34 16.54 5.75 -0.56
N THR A 35 16.00 6.17 -1.70
CA THR A 35 16.69 6.89 -2.78
C THR A 35 16.02 8.24 -3.04
N PRO A 36 16.76 9.29 -3.46
CA PRO A 36 16.15 10.60 -3.73
C PRO A 36 15.26 10.62 -4.98
N VAL A 37 15.40 9.61 -5.85
CA VAL A 37 14.58 9.40 -7.04
C VAL A 37 13.80 8.09 -6.86
N PRO A 38 12.48 8.06 -7.10
CA PRO A 38 11.69 6.85 -6.91
C PRO A 38 12.15 5.76 -7.89
N PRO A 39 12.01 4.47 -7.52
CA PRO A 39 12.28 3.39 -8.44
C PRO A 39 11.21 3.31 -9.54
N SER A 40 11.59 2.83 -10.73
CA SER A 40 10.63 2.59 -11.80
C SER A 40 10.01 1.20 -11.72
N ILE A 41 8.79 1.07 -12.25
CA ILE A 41 8.10 -0.22 -12.43
C ILE A 41 8.16 -0.57 -13.92
N PRO A 42 9.04 -1.49 -14.35
CA PRO A 42 9.26 -1.81 -15.77
C PRO A 42 8.17 -2.72 -16.37
N PHE A 43 6.97 -2.73 -15.79
CA PHE A 43 5.87 -3.62 -16.18
C PHE A 43 4.69 -2.80 -16.66
N SER A 44 4.06 -3.24 -17.75
CA SER A 44 2.77 -2.73 -18.20
C SER A 44 1.63 -3.33 -17.38
N ILE A 45 0.43 -2.73 -17.46
CA ILE A 45 -0.76 -3.30 -16.85
C ILE A 45 -1.05 -4.74 -17.32
N ASN A 46 -0.75 -5.06 -18.58
CA ASN A 46 -0.94 -6.38 -19.15
C ASN A 46 0.06 -7.39 -18.58
N ASP A 47 1.31 -6.99 -18.33
CA ASP A 47 2.30 -7.83 -17.66
C ASP A 47 1.86 -8.14 -16.24
N LEU A 48 1.37 -7.14 -15.50
CA LEU A 48 0.84 -7.33 -14.15
C LEU A 48 -0.37 -8.26 -14.14
N LYS A 49 -1.28 -8.17 -15.12
CA LYS A 49 -2.42 -9.09 -15.27
C LYS A 49 -1.93 -10.53 -15.47
N LYS A 50 -0.93 -10.75 -16.33
CA LYS A 50 -0.34 -12.08 -16.59
C LYS A 50 0.34 -12.64 -15.34
N LEU A 51 1.19 -11.84 -14.70
CA LEU A 51 1.89 -12.21 -13.47
C LEU A 51 0.90 -12.57 -12.36
N ALA A 52 -0.14 -11.76 -12.16
CA ALA A 52 -1.18 -12.06 -11.16
C ALA A 52 -1.84 -13.43 -11.42
N THR A 53 -2.16 -13.76 -12.67
CA THR A 53 -2.72 -15.08 -13.01
C THR A 53 -1.74 -16.22 -12.70
N GLN A 54 -0.45 -16.03 -12.98
CA GLN A 54 0.60 -17.02 -12.68
C GLN A 54 0.84 -17.20 -11.18
N PHE A 55 0.72 -16.15 -10.37
CA PHE A 55 0.88 -16.25 -8.92
C PHE A 55 -0.34 -16.85 -8.22
N ILE A 56 -1.56 -16.54 -8.70
CA ILE A 56 -2.80 -17.13 -8.18
C ILE A 56 -2.83 -18.65 -8.39
N SER A 57 -2.30 -19.14 -9.51
CA SER A 57 -2.19 -20.58 -9.75
C SER A 57 -1.12 -21.27 -8.89
N GLN A 58 -0.19 -20.51 -8.29
CA GLN A 58 0.94 -21.04 -7.52
C GLN A 58 0.81 -20.93 -6.00
N LYS A 59 -0.05 -20.05 -5.44
CA LYS A 59 -0.21 -19.92 -3.98
C LYS A 59 -1.63 -19.60 -3.52
N THR A 60 -2.06 -20.37 -2.52
CA THR A 60 -3.24 -20.17 -1.66
C THR A 60 -3.08 -18.91 -0.80
N SER A 61 -4.15 -18.12 -0.70
CA SER A 61 -4.42 -17.01 0.23
C SER A 61 -3.51 -15.77 0.25
N MET A 62 -3.85 -14.79 -0.61
CA MET A 62 -3.82 -13.38 -0.20
C MET A 62 -5.25 -12.87 -0.17
N THR A 63 -5.77 -12.53 1.00
CA THR A 63 -7.16 -12.11 1.19
C THR A 63 -7.41 -10.72 0.60
N GLY A 64 -8.54 -10.59 -0.11
CA GLY A 64 -8.99 -9.36 -0.79
C GLY A 64 -9.46 -9.63 -2.23
N VAL A 65 -10.47 -8.88 -2.69
CA VAL A 65 -11.02 -9.01 -4.06
C VAL A 65 -10.03 -8.48 -5.13
N GLN A 66 -9.08 -7.64 -4.72
CA GLN A 66 -8.12 -6.99 -5.61
C GLN A 66 -6.79 -7.76 -5.68
N LYS A 67 -6.25 -7.87 -6.90
CA LYS A 67 -4.94 -8.47 -7.20
C LYS A 67 -3.83 -7.68 -6.51
N LYS A 68 -3.22 -8.24 -5.46
CA LYS A 68 -2.07 -7.68 -4.75
C LYS A 68 -0.79 -8.38 -5.22
N LEU A 69 0.23 -7.58 -5.51
CA LEU A 69 1.51 -8.08 -6.02
C LEU A 69 2.63 -7.61 -5.08
N SER A 70 3.56 -8.48 -4.70
CA SER A 70 4.64 -8.11 -3.77
C SER A 70 5.96 -7.90 -4.51
N LEU A 71 6.61 -6.77 -4.21
CA LEU A 71 7.78 -6.24 -4.91
C LEU A 71 8.92 -5.94 -3.94
N SER A 72 10.16 -6.00 -4.42
CA SER A 72 11.33 -5.46 -3.71
C SER A 72 12.14 -4.56 -4.63
N ILE A 73 12.93 -3.66 -4.05
CA ILE A 73 13.85 -2.82 -4.82
C ILE A 73 15.09 -3.65 -5.13
N ASN A 74 15.42 -3.79 -6.41
CA ASN A 74 16.66 -4.42 -6.81
C ASN A 74 17.82 -3.46 -6.51
N ARG A 75 18.57 -3.74 -5.43
CA ARG A 75 19.74 -2.95 -5.02
C ARG A 75 21.05 -3.43 -5.64
N GLU A 76 21.05 -4.59 -6.29
CA GLU A 76 22.22 -5.20 -6.94
C GLU A 76 22.39 -4.73 -8.39
N SER A 77 21.28 -4.37 -9.05
CA SER A 77 21.33 -3.72 -10.36
C SER A 77 21.70 -2.24 -10.23
N LYS A 78 22.49 -1.73 -11.18
CA LYS A 78 22.78 -0.28 -11.32
C LYS A 78 21.51 0.57 -11.52
N GLU A 79 20.39 -0.07 -11.88
CA GLU A 79 19.11 0.56 -12.12
C GLU A 79 18.22 0.41 -10.87
N ASN A 80 17.68 1.53 -10.36
CA ASN A 80 16.74 1.55 -9.24
C ASN A 80 15.35 1.08 -9.70
N LYS A 81 15.15 -0.24 -9.80
CA LYS A 81 13.92 -0.86 -10.33
C LYS A 81 13.24 -1.71 -9.26
N LEU A 82 11.90 -1.68 -9.24
CA LEU A 82 11.11 -2.63 -8.46
C LEU A 82 10.93 -3.93 -9.24
N THR A 83 11.25 -5.06 -8.61
CA THR A 83 11.13 -6.40 -9.19
C THR A 83 10.20 -7.28 -8.36
N PHE A 84 9.60 -8.26 -9.02
CA PHE A 84 8.77 -9.27 -8.38
C PHE A 84 9.64 -10.27 -7.63
N VAL A 85 9.29 -10.51 -6.36
CA VAL A 85 10.02 -11.46 -5.50
C VAL A 85 9.07 -12.42 -4.76
N GLY A 86 7.82 -12.53 -5.21
CA GLY A 86 6.79 -13.31 -4.51
C GLY A 86 6.50 -12.74 -3.11
N LEU A 87 6.14 -13.58 -2.13
CA LEU A 87 5.68 -13.15 -0.80
C LEU A 87 6.74 -12.45 0.10
N TRP A 88 7.97 -12.33 -0.38
CA TRP A 88 9.11 -11.79 0.37
C TRP A 88 9.39 -10.31 0.09
N GLY A 89 8.64 -9.70 -0.82
CA GLY A 89 8.84 -8.30 -1.19
C GLY A 89 8.55 -7.35 -0.04
N ASP A 90 9.27 -6.24 -0.01
CA ASP A 90 9.16 -5.14 0.96
C ASP A 90 7.97 -4.20 0.66
N TYR A 91 7.39 -4.32 -0.53
CA TYR A 91 6.28 -3.50 -0.98
C TYR A 91 5.11 -4.35 -1.46
N ILE A 92 3.90 -3.78 -1.37
CA ILE A 92 2.68 -4.31 -1.97
C ILE A 92 2.21 -3.30 -3.02
N LEU A 93 2.13 -3.77 -4.27
CA LEU A 93 1.59 -3.04 -5.42
C LEU A 93 0.13 -3.44 -5.65
N LYS A 94 -0.69 -2.43 -5.88
CA LYS A 94 -2.08 -2.53 -6.30
C LYS A 94 -2.28 -1.78 -7.61
N PRO A 95 -2.43 -2.49 -8.75
CA PRO A 95 -2.60 -1.85 -10.04
C PRO A 95 -4.02 -1.30 -10.22
N GLN A 96 -4.19 -0.48 -11.26
CA GLN A 96 -5.48 -0.09 -11.80
C GLN A 96 -6.31 -1.34 -12.17
N VAL A 97 -7.62 -1.27 -11.93
CA VAL A 97 -8.57 -2.32 -12.31
C VAL A 97 -9.62 -1.78 -13.28
N GLU A 98 -10.11 -2.63 -14.17
CA GLU A 98 -10.96 -2.22 -15.30
C GLU A 98 -12.31 -1.66 -14.86
N HIS A 99 -12.90 -2.24 -13.81
CA HIS A 99 -14.24 -1.89 -13.34
C HIS A 99 -14.28 -0.58 -12.53
N TYR A 100 -13.14 -0.14 -11.98
CA TYR A 100 -13.06 1.03 -11.11
C TYR A 100 -11.97 1.97 -11.59
N ARG A 101 -12.38 3.00 -12.34
CA ARG A 101 -11.49 4.05 -12.84
C ARG A 101 -10.80 4.77 -11.69
N GLN A 102 -9.50 5.03 -11.83
CA GLN A 102 -8.69 5.81 -10.86
C GLN A 102 -8.66 5.19 -9.45
N LEU A 103 -8.76 3.86 -9.34
CA LEU A 103 -8.77 3.19 -8.04
C LEU A 103 -7.46 3.41 -7.25
N PRO A 104 -6.26 3.32 -7.86
CA PRO A 104 -5.00 3.68 -7.21
C PRO A 104 -5.00 5.10 -6.65
N GLU A 105 -5.46 6.07 -7.44
CA GLU A 105 -5.50 7.48 -7.05
C GLU A 105 -6.51 7.71 -5.91
N ASN A 106 -7.64 7.02 -5.94
CA ASN A 106 -8.62 7.06 -4.86
C ASN A 106 -8.05 6.50 -3.55
N GLU A 107 -7.33 5.36 -3.61
CA GLU A 107 -6.62 4.85 -2.43
C GLU A 107 -5.56 5.84 -1.93
N PHE A 108 -4.75 6.41 -2.82
CA PHE A 108 -3.73 7.40 -2.47
C PHE A 108 -4.33 8.64 -1.80
N LEU A 109 -5.40 9.20 -2.36
CA LEU A 109 -6.09 10.37 -1.79
C LEU A 109 -6.63 10.05 -0.40
N THR A 110 -7.27 8.90 -0.23
CA THR A 110 -7.82 8.46 1.06
C THR A 110 -6.73 8.40 2.13
N MET A 111 -5.57 7.87 1.76
CA MET A 111 -4.44 7.72 2.68
C MET A 111 -3.74 9.05 2.99
N CYS A 112 -3.65 9.96 2.01
CA CYS A 112 -3.21 11.33 2.24
C CYS A 112 -4.16 12.08 3.19
N LEU A 113 -5.47 11.88 3.06
CA LEU A 113 -6.46 12.45 3.98
C LEU A 113 -6.28 11.86 5.40
N ALA A 114 -6.10 10.55 5.53
CA ALA A 114 -5.82 9.92 6.81
C ALA A 114 -4.56 10.51 7.48
N ASP A 115 -3.48 10.74 6.71
CA ASP A 115 -2.27 11.38 7.21
C ASP A 115 -2.51 12.82 7.68
N LEU A 116 -3.35 13.59 6.98
CA LEU A 116 -3.72 14.95 7.38
C LEU A 116 -4.46 14.99 8.72
N TYR A 117 -5.28 13.99 8.99
CA TYR A 117 -5.97 13.79 10.26
C TYR A 117 -5.14 13.00 11.30
N GLN A 118 -3.85 12.78 11.04
CA GLN A 118 -2.93 12.08 11.94
C GLN A 118 -3.34 10.63 12.26
N ILE A 119 -4.19 10.03 11.43
CA ILE A 119 -4.50 8.60 11.52
C ILE A 119 -3.25 7.84 11.11
N ARG A 120 -2.85 6.84 11.92
CA ARG A 120 -1.66 6.04 11.64
C ARG A 120 -1.86 5.21 10.36
N THR A 121 -1.09 5.52 9.32
CA THR A 121 -1.10 4.80 8.05
C THR A 121 0.22 4.05 7.81
N VAL A 122 0.20 3.17 6.81
CA VAL A 122 1.44 2.62 6.24
C VAL A 122 2.06 3.61 5.26
N PRO A 123 3.40 3.62 5.09
CA PRO A 123 4.03 4.42 4.03
C PRO A 123 3.49 4.00 2.66
N HIS A 124 3.06 4.99 1.87
CA HIS A 124 2.36 4.76 0.62
C HIS A 124 2.77 5.76 -0.47
N ALA A 125 2.53 5.41 -1.72
CA ALA A 125 2.83 6.24 -2.88
C ALA A 125 2.02 5.81 -4.12
N LEU A 126 2.04 6.64 -5.16
CA LEU A 126 1.72 6.27 -6.54
C LEU A 126 3.02 6.13 -7.33
N LEU A 127 3.06 5.16 -8.24
CA LEU A 127 4.13 5.00 -9.22
C LEU A 127 3.54 4.73 -10.60
N PRO A 128 4.07 5.34 -11.67
CA PRO A 128 3.66 5.05 -13.03
C PRO A 128 4.16 3.66 -13.47
N LEU A 129 3.30 2.93 -14.16
CA LEU A 129 3.64 1.72 -14.89
C LEU A 129 4.30 2.07 -16.23
N ALA A 130 4.94 1.08 -16.86
CA ALA A 130 5.53 1.27 -18.20
C ALA A 130 4.49 1.63 -19.27
N SER A 131 3.21 1.26 -19.06
CA SER A 131 2.08 1.62 -19.91
C SER A 131 1.44 2.99 -19.59
N GLY A 132 1.93 3.69 -18.56
CA GLY A 132 1.52 5.05 -18.20
C GLY A 132 0.45 5.15 -17.12
N GLU A 133 -0.29 4.08 -16.82
CA GLU A 133 -1.24 4.07 -15.71
C GLU A 133 -0.53 4.15 -14.36
N LEU A 134 -1.19 4.74 -13.36
CA LEU A 134 -0.68 4.77 -12.00
C LEU A 134 -1.01 3.46 -11.28
N ALA A 135 -0.10 3.04 -10.40
CA ALA A 135 -0.31 1.96 -9.45
C ALA A 135 -0.06 2.47 -8.03
N TYR A 136 -0.87 1.99 -7.08
CA TYR A 136 -0.73 2.33 -5.68
C TYR A 136 0.23 1.35 -5.03
N ILE A 137 1.20 1.85 -4.27
CA ILE A 137 2.20 1.04 -3.61
C ILE A 137 2.26 1.38 -2.13
N THR A 138 2.39 0.34 -1.30
CA THR A 138 2.63 0.49 0.15
C THR A 138 3.92 -0.21 0.53
N LYS A 139 4.62 0.34 1.51
CA LYS A 139 5.71 -0.35 2.18
C LYS A 139 5.13 -1.25 3.27
N ARG A 140 5.58 -2.49 3.30
CA ARG A 140 5.15 -3.47 4.30
C ARG A 140 5.70 -3.12 5.67
N ILE A 141 4.83 -3.15 6.66
CA ILE A 141 5.17 -2.97 8.07
C ILE A 141 5.34 -4.31 8.81
N ASP A 142 4.96 -5.43 8.19
CA ASP A 142 5.26 -6.79 8.68
C ASP A 142 6.67 -7.26 8.26
N ARG A 143 7.55 -6.33 7.90
CA ARG A 143 8.93 -6.56 7.46
C ARG A 143 9.89 -5.58 8.13
N SER A 144 11.01 -6.10 8.66
CA SER A 144 12.09 -5.30 9.24
C SER A 144 13.44 -5.91 8.87
N ASN A 145 14.29 -5.17 8.14
CA ASN A 145 15.60 -5.64 7.67
C ASN A 145 15.56 -7.05 7.05
N SER A 146 14.59 -7.29 6.15
CA SER A 146 14.31 -8.59 5.51
C SER A 146 13.77 -9.69 6.44
N ASN A 147 13.64 -9.45 7.74
CA ASN A 147 12.97 -10.34 8.66
C ASN A 147 11.45 -10.13 8.65
N LYS A 148 10.70 -11.22 8.81
CA LYS A 148 9.25 -11.19 8.98
C LYS A 148 8.91 -10.82 10.42
N VAL A 149 8.08 -9.80 10.58
CA VAL A 149 7.43 -9.48 11.86
C VAL A 149 6.09 -10.21 11.88
N HIS A 150 5.76 -10.88 12.98
CA HIS A 150 4.47 -11.57 13.11
C HIS A 150 3.34 -10.54 13.11
N MET A 151 2.35 -10.74 12.26
CA MET A 151 1.20 -9.85 12.11
C MET A 151 -0.01 -10.70 11.74
N GLU A 152 -1.11 -10.50 12.45
CA GLU A 152 -2.39 -11.17 12.24
C GLU A 152 -3.47 -10.13 11.97
N ASP A 153 -4.48 -10.49 11.19
CA ASP A 153 -5.68 -9.68 11.05
C ASP A 153 -6.75 -10.04 12.10
N MET A 154 -7.78 -9.21 12.20
CA MET A 154 -8.87 -9.41 13.17
C MET A 154 -9.70 -10.67 12.88
N ALA A 155 -9.77 -11.14 11.64
CA ALA A 155 -10.49 -12.38 11.33
C ALA A 155 -9.75 -13.58 11.92
N GLN A 156 -8.41 -13.61 11.81
CA GLN A 156 -7.57 -14.64 12.44
C GLN A 156 -7.69 -14.61 13.97
N LEU A 157 -7.61 -13.43 14.60
CA LEU A 157 -7.76 -13.28 16.05
C LEU A 157 -9.15 -13.69 16.55
N LEU A 158 -10.19 -13.47 15.73
CA LEU A 158 -11.56 -13.92 16.00
C LEU A 158 -11.81 -15.38 15.59
N GLN A 159 -10.81 -16.09 15.07
CA GLN A 159 -10.92 -17.45 14.54
C GLN A 159 -12.03 -17.59 13.50
N LYS A 160 -12.23 -16.55 12.69
CA LYS A 160 -13.22 -16.51 11.61
C LYS A 160 -12.58 -16.91 10.30
N MET A 161 -13.34 -17.65 9.50
CA MET A 161 -12.97 -17.95 8.11
C MET A 161 -13.01 -16.67 7.27
N THR A 162 -12.25 -16.65 6.17
CA THR A 162 -12.15 -15.47 5.28
C THR A 162 -13.53 -15.03 4.74
N GLU A 163 -14.43 -16.00 4.53
CA GLU A 163 -15.82 -15.75 4.08
C GLU A 163 -16.64 -14.96 5.11
N ASP A 164 -16.35 -15.15 6.40
CA ASP A 164 -17.04 -14.51 7.50
C ASP A 164 -16.38 -13.18 7.94
N LYS A 165 -15.45 -12.63 7.16
CA LYS A 165 -14.72 -11.40 7.51
C LYS A 165 -15.62 -10.18 7.74
N TYR A 166 -16.84 -10.18 7.18
CA TYR A 166 -17.84 -9.12 7.38
C TYR A 166 -18.82 -9.42 8.53
N ARG A 167 -18.71 -10.59 9.17
CA ARG A 167 -19.61 -11.04 10.24
C ARG A 167 -18.98 -10.86 11.60
N ALA A 168 -18.56 -9.64 11.93
CA ALA A 168 -18.08 -9.26 13.24
C ALA A 168 -18.61 -7.87 13.61
N SER A 169 -18.76 -7.61 14.91
CA SER A 169 -19.15 -6.29 15.41
C SER A 169 -17.93 -5.49 15.90
N VAL A 170 -18.07 -4.17 15.93
CA VAL A 170 -17.10 -3.26 16.57
C VAL A 170 -16.85 -3.67 18.03
N GLU A 171 -17.90 -4.07 18.75
CA GLU A 171 -17.80 -4.57 20.13
C GLU A 171 -16.90 -5.81 20.24
N GLN A 172 -17.01 -6.76 19.31
CA GLN A 172 -16.16 -7.95 19.29
C GLN A 172 -14.69 -7.59 19.07
N ILE A 173 -14.40 -6.63 18.18
CA ILE A 173 -13.03 -6.13 17.95
C ILE A 173 -12.50 -5.43 19.21
N GLY A 174 -13.31 -4.56 19.84
CA GLY A 174 -12.94 -3.90 21.10
C GLY A 174 -12.59 -4.89 22.22
N LYS A 175 -13.35 -5.98 22.34
CA LYS A 175 -13.07 -7.07 23.30
C LYS A 175 -11.73 -7.77 23.00
N ILE A 176 -11.39 -8.01 21.74
CA ILE A 176 -10.10 -8.58 21.34
C ILE A 176 -8.94 -7.64 21.71
N ILE A 177 -9.08 -6.35 21.43
CA ILE A 177 -8.07 -5.33 21.78
C ILE A 177 -7.81 -5.32 23.29
N LEU A 178 -8.87 -5.22 24.10
CA LEU A 178 -8.74 -5.22 25.56
C LEU A 178 -8.14 -6.52 26.11
N LYS A 179 -8.34 -7.64 25.43
CA LYS A 179 -7.81 -8.94 25.85
C LYS A 179 -6.33 -9.11 25.51
N HIS A 180 -5.91 -8.72 24.29
CA HIS A 180 -4.62 -9.12 23.72
C HIS A 180 -3.58 -7.99 23.63
N CYS A 181 -3.99 -6.72 23.61
CA CYS A 181 -3.04 -5.62 23.53
C CYS A 181 -2.32 -5.37 24.87
N GLU A 182 -1.06 -4.96 24.80
CA GLU A 182 -0.29 -4.54 25.97
C GLU A 182 -0.86 -3.23 26.55
N ASN A 183 -1.09 -2.23 25.69
CA ASN A 183 -1.61 -0.91 26.04
C ASN A 183 -3.14 -0.82 25.86
N ARG A 184 -3.86 -1.76 26.48
CA ARG A 184 -5.31 -2.01 26.33
C ARG A 184 -6.19 -0.75 26.20
N VAL A 185 -6.08 0.17 27.15
CA VAL A 185 -6.95 1.36 27.22
C VAL A 185 -6.63 2.32 26.07
N LEU A 186 -5.35 2.55 25.79
CA LEU A 186 -4.91 3.43 24.71
C LEU A 186 -5.27 2.85 23.34
N ASP A 187 -5.06 1.56 23.13
CA ASP A 187 -5.39 0.90 21.86
C ASP A 187 -6.91 0.81 21.64
N ALA A 188 -7.70 0.65 22.70
CA ALA A 188 -9.16 0.72 22.62
C ALA A 188 -9.65 2.14 22.29
N LEU A 189 -9.01 3.18 22.85
CA LEU A 189 -9.30 4.58 22.52
C LEU A 189 -8.98 4.87 21.05
N HIS A 190 -7.79 4.51 20.58
CA HIS A 190 -7.42 4.68 19.16
C HIS A 190 -8.36 3.94 18.22
N PHE A 191 -8.82 2.74 18.60
CA PHE A 191 -9.80 2.01 17.81
C PHE A 191 -11.15 2.72 17.79
N TYR A 192 -11.62 3.23 18.92
CA TYR A 192 -12.86 3.99 19.00
C TYR A 192 -12.80 5.25 18.13
N GLU A 193 -11.71 6.03 18.20
CA GLU A 193 -11.49 7.21 17.36
C GLU A 193 -11.49 6.90 15.85
N LEU A 194 -11.10 5.67 15.46
CA LEU A 194 -11.10 5.25 14.07
C LEU A 194 -12.50 4.91 13.53
N VAL A 195 -13.42 4.48 14.39
CA VAL A 195 -14.74 3.96 14.00
C VAL A 195 -15.92 4.83 14.43
N SER A 196 -15.68 5.95 15.13
CA SER A 196 -16.69 6.92 15.58
C SER A 196 -16.68 8.19 14.74
#